data_AF-R1FXK5-F1
#
_entry.id   AF-R1FXK5-F1
#
_cell.length_a   1.000
_cell.length_b   1.000
_cell.length_c   1.000
_cell.angle_alpha   90.00
_cell.angle_beta   90.00
_cell.angle_gamma   90.00
#
_symmetry.space_group_name_H-M   'P 1'
#
loop_
_entity.id
_entity.type
_entity.pdbx_description
1 polymer ?
#
loop_
_entity_poly.entity_id
_entity_poly.type
_entity_poly.pdbx_seq_one_letter_code
_entity_poly.pdbx_strand_id
1 'polypeptide(L)'
;MSLTPARIRGKRKPPADPAPNGPKRRPGRPPSKPLPPPPPGLPPKLWRSRQPSKWNTKLPWPENYRISQIQSASTETPLKKKRRKSYGRKLAPLERMPAEVLQEIFLESMNMDLPVASLELLHKLNSDHIKMEFAFRALFPNRADWMCEEEVLELQNQLLARRFFDWHFYKRYAAKACKALAAWPWLEEQDPDLPLDEILRRDPAFDALDRFNFAIAIRGDIPPFLLFREQAFIPERLLRGPWTSEKHMFLRFLFVQNLGIDHESSTSPETLIEELMSLARNSSYIDVAQWLICIAITSKVPLPQKLLRRAVIDGACNQEFVGDLLTWSLRRGIEYFDPMLWNWAERNGEKGRWLMDQLRASASKREEWAAVETHAP
;
A
#
# COMPACT_ATOMS: atom_id res chain seq x y z
N MET A 1 -18.93 53.61 -11.29
CA MET A 1 -19.96 53.46 -10.24
C MET A 1 -21.31 53.26 -10.94
N SER A 2 -21.73 52.02 -11.12
CA SER A 2 -22.98 51.63 -11.77
C SER A 2 -23.79 50.77 -10.81
N LEU A 3 -24.91 51.31 -10.34
CA LEU A 3 -25.81 50.66 -9.39
C LEU A 3 -26.77 49.74 -10.15
N THR A 4 -26.78 48.46 -9.80
CA THR A 4 -27.78 47.48 -10.28
C THR A 4 -28.94 47.39 -9.26
N PRO A 5 -30.20 47.34 -9.71
CA PRO A 5 -31.35 47.34 -8.80
C PRO A 5 -31.63 45.94 -8.22
N ALA A 6 -31.84 45.93 -6.91
CA ALA A 6 -32.28 44.79 -6.11
C ALA A 6 -33.73 44.39 -6.44
N ARG A 7 -33.98 43.09 -6.59
CA ARG A 7 -35.33 42.52 -6.74
C ARG A 7 -35.73 41.80 -5.45
N ILE A 8 -36.69 42.39 -4.74
CA ILE A 8 -37.34 41.85 -3.54
C ILE A 8 -38.73 41.32 -3.92
N ARG A 9 -39.03 40.03 -3.65
CA ARG A 9 -40.36 39.45 -3.31
C ARG A 9 -40.25 37.92 -3.35
N GLY A 10 -40.76 37.13 -2.40
CA GLY A 10 -41.61 37.47 -1.27
C GLY A 10 -41.72 36.32 -0.24
N LYS A 11 -42.10 36.72 0.97
CA LYS A 11 -42.51 35.89 2.11
C LYS A 11 -43.97 35.48 1.98
N ARG A 12 -44.32 34.25 2.41
CA ARG A 12 -45.58 33.79 3.06
C ARG A 12 -45.46 32.26 3.23
N LYS A 13 -45.91 31.56 4.27
CA LYS A 13 -46.29 31.77 5.69
C LYS A 13 -46.54 30.33 6.20
N PRO A 14 -46.04 29.87 7.36
CA PRO A 14 -46.56 28.66 8.04
C PRO A 14 -47.78 29.06 8.91
N PRO A 15 -48.45 28.22 9.74
CA PRO A 15 -48.27 26.79 10.07
C PRO A 15 -49.59 25.97 10.08
N ALA A 16 -49.52 24.66 10.31
CA ALA A 16 -50.60 23.90 10.96
C ALA A 16 -50.02 22.66 11.67
N ASP A 17 -50.19 22.61 12.98
CA ASP A 17 -49.98 21.50 13.92
C ASP A 17 -51.05 21.68 15.03
N PRO A 18 -51.29 20.72 15.94
CA PRO A 18 -51.46 19.27 15.80
C PRO A 18 -52.65 18.74 16.66
N ALA A 19 -53.07 17.48 16.51
CA ALA A 19 -53.83 16.73 17.54
C ALA A 19 -53.84 15.20 17.24
N PRO A 20 -54.21 14.29 18.18
CA PRO A 20 -53.23 13.66 19.07
C PRO A 20 -53.27 12.11 19.09
N ASN A 21 -52.19 11.53 19.62
CA ASN A 21 -52.06 10.27 20.37
C ASN A 21 -52.70 8.96 19.86
N GLY A 22 -51.82 8.01 19.52
CA GLY A 22 -52.08 6.57 19.62
C GLY A 22 -50.85 5.72 19.31
N PRO A 23 -50.44 4.76 20.17
CA PRO A 23 -49.22 3.98 19.98
C PRO A 23 -49.51 2.74 19.10
N LYS A 24 -48.95 2.68 17.89
CA LYS A 24 -49.06 1.49 17.03
C LYS A 24 -47.69 1.01 16.54
N ARG A 25 -47.16 0.08 17.35
CA ARG A 25 -46.50 -1.20 17.00
C ARG A 25 -45.54 -1.21 15.81
N ARG A 26 -44.29 -1.58 16.11
CA ARG A 26 -43.22 -1.93 15.16
C ARG A 26 -43.70 -2.98 14.13
N PRO A 27 -43.41 -2.83 12.83
CA PRO A 27 -43.66 -3.90 11.87
C PRO A 27 -42.68 -5.05 12.12
N GLY A 28 -43.25 -6.23 12.38
CA GLY A 28 -42.52 -7.48 12.54
C GLY A 28 -41.83 -7.90 11.25
N ARG A 29 -40.63 -8.45 11.42
CA ARG A 29 -39.84 -9.12 10.39
C ARG A 29 -40.65 -10.31 9.80
N PRO A 30 -40.74 -10.46 8.47
CA PRO A 30 -41.45 -11.59 7.88
C PRO A 30 -40.73 -12.93 8.21
N PRO A 31 -41.49 -14.02 8.44
CA PRO A 31 -40.91 -15.33 8.69
C PRO A 31 -40.21 -15.86 7.43
N SER A 32 -39.00 -16.40 7.60
CA SER A 32 -38.25 -17.08 6.56
C SER A 32 -39.02 -18.30 6.06
N LYS A 33 -39.25 -18.37 4.74
CA LYS A 33 -39.79 -19.56 4.07
C LYS A 33 -38.91 -20.79 4.35
N PRO A 34 -39.49 -21.98 4.59
CA PRO A 34 -38.72 -23.22 4.64
C PRO A 34 -38.17 -23.56 3.26
N LEU A 35 -36.91 -24.02 3.23
CA LEU A 35 -36.23 -24.49 2.02
C LEU A 35 -36.89 -25.77 1.47
N PRO A 36 -36.91 -25.98 0.15
CA PRO A 36 -37.43 -27.20 -0.46
C PRO A 36 -36.55 -28.43 -0.10
N PRO A 37 -37.14 -29.63 -0.10
CA PRO A 37 -36.40 -30.87 0.11
C PRO A 37 -35.45 -31.15 -1.08
N PRO A 38 -34.27 -31.76 -0.82
CA PRO A 38 -33.34 -32.14 -1.89
C PRO A 38 -33.91 -33.28 -2.75
N PRO A 39 -33.53 -33.35 -4.03
CA PRO A 39 -33.95 -34.42 -4.93
C PRO A 39 -33.37 -35.78 -4.51
N PRO A 40 -34.11 -36.88 -4.70
CA PRO A 40 -33.65 -38.22 -4.34
C PRO A 40 -32.65 -38.75 -5.37
N GLY A 41 -31.52 -39.33 -4.91
CA GLY A 41 -30.66 -40.15 -5.77
C GLY A 41 -29.14 -39.96 -5.71
N LEU A 42 -28.54 -39.48 -4.61
CA LEU A 42 -27.07 -39.43 -4.48
C LEU A 42 -26.56 -40.10 -3.18
N PRO A 43 -25.44 -40.85 -3.24
CA PRO A 43 -24.96 -41.70 -2.15
C PRO A 43 -24.41 -40.92 -0.94
N PRO A 44 -24.49 -41.48 0.28
CA PRO A 44 -24.14 -40.79 1.51
C PRO A 44 -22.64 -40.97 1.82
N LYS A 45 -21.86 -39.90 1.65
CA LYS A 45 -20.64 -39.54 2.44
C LYS A 45 -19.86 -38.45 1.70
N LEU A 46 -20.04 -37.19 2.08
CA LEU A 46 -19.04 -36.10 2.12
C LEU A 46 -19.76 -34.77 2.43
N TRP A 47 -20.35 -34.68 3.63
CA TRP A 47 -20.62 -33.39 4.24
C TRP A 47 -19.50 -33.11 5.23
N ARG A 48 -18.44 -32.44 4.76
CA ARG A 48 -17.70 -31.55 5.65
C ARG A 48 -18.67 -30.44 6.02
N SER A 49 -19.05 -30.41 7.29
CA SER A 49 -19.54 -29.21 7.95
C SER A 49 -18.70 -28.02 7.49
N ARG A 50 -19.32 -27.05 6.80
CA ARG A 50 -18.76 -25.71 6.66
C ARG A 50 -18.63 -25.17 8.09
N GLN A 51 -17.43 -25.27 8.63
CA GLN A 51 -17.02 -24.51 9.80
C GLN A 51 -17.21 -23.02 9.46
N PRO A 52 -17.92 -22.22 10.27
CA PRO A 52 -17.93 -20.79 10.11
C PRO A 52 -16.49 -20.27 10.15
N SER A 53 -16.15 -19.41 9.20
CA SER A 53 -14.80 -18.88 9.01
C SER A 53 -14.31 -18.18 10.27
N LYS A 54 -13.13 -18.59 10.75
CA LYS A 54 -12.44 -18.03 11.94
C LYS A 54 -11.81 -16.64 11.69
N TRP A 55 -12.44 -15.77 10.92
CA TRP A 55 -11.93 -14.40 10.66
C TRP A 55 -12.50 -13.32 11.60
N ASN A 56 -13.31 -13.68 12.60
CA ASN A 56 -13.77 -12.76 13.65
C ASN A 56 -13.13 -12.99 15.02
N THR A 57 -11.95 -13.60 15.06
CA THR A 57 -11.17 -13.67 16.30
C THR A 57 -10.19 -12.51 16.32
N LYS A 58 -10.42 -11.54 17.22
CA LYS A 58 -9.34 -10.66 17.70
C LYS A 58 -8.22 -11.56 18.23
N LEU A 59 -7.11 -11.65 17.50
CA LEU A 59 -5.92 -12.39 17.89
C LEU A 59 -4.71 -11.45 17.91
N PRO A 60 -3.69 -11.79 18.70
CA PRO A 60 -2.95 -10.87 19.55
C PRO A 60 -1.68 -10.39 18.86
N TRP A 61 -1.34 -9.13 19.15
CA TRP A 61 -0.06 -8.53 18.81
C TRP A 61 1.09 -9.33 19.43
N PRO A 62 2.14 -9.72 18.68
CA PRO A 62 3.38 -10.18 19.29
C PRO A 62 4.33 -9.00 19.53
N GLU A 63 4.83 -8.99 20.77
CA GLU A 63 6.10 -8.46 21.27
C GLU A 63 7.10 -8.02 20.20
N ASN A 64 7.40 -6.72 20.16
CA ASN A 64 8.74 -6.19 19.88
C ASN A 64 8.96 -4.95 20.74
N TYR A 65 8.96 -5.13 22.06
CA TYR A 65 9.50 -4.17 23.03
C TYR A 65 10.32 -4.96 24.06
N ARG A 66 11.60 -5.18 23.75
CA ARG A 66 12.59 -5.53 24.79
C ARG A 66 13.00 -4.24 25.48
N ILE A 67 12.44 -4.00 26.66
CA ILE A 67 13.10 -3.21 27.69
C ILE A 67 13.91 -4.18 28.54
N SER A 68 15.19 -3.89 28.66
CA SER A 68 16.22 -4.60 29.42
C SER A 68 15.81 -4.80 30.88
N GLN A 69 15.86 -6.04 31.40
CA GLN A 69 16.06 -6.29 32.84
C GLN A 69 16.49 -7.74 33.15
N ILE A 70 17.71 -7.86 33.65
CA ILE A 70 18.19 -8.66 34.79
C ILE A 70 17.67 -10.10 34.93
N GLN A 71 18.60 -11.04 34.74
CA GLN A 71 18.44 -12.47 35.00
C GLN A 71 18.26 -12.75 36.50
N SER A 72 17.20 -13.46 36.86
CA SER A 72 17.22 -14.41 37.97
C SER A 72 16.26 -15.56 37.67
N ALA A 73 16.78 -16.78 37.82
CA ALA A 73 16.08 -18.03 37.55
C ALA A 73 15.16 -18.40 38.72
N SER A 74 13.93 -18.85 38.44
CA SER A 74 13.19 -19.79 39.31
C SER A 74 11.98 -20.41 38.62
N THR A 75 12.02 -21.74 38.56
CA THR A 75 10.96 -22.76 38.73
C THR A 75 9.48 -22.38 38.53
N GLU A 76 8.85 -23.14 37.62
CA GLU A 76 7.45 -23.13 37.24
C GLU A 76 6.50 -23.53 38.40
N THR A 77 5.48 -22.70 38.64
CA THR A 77 4.23 -23.11 39.29
C THR A 77 3.02 -22.45 38.60
N PRO A 78 1.84 -23.09 38.58
CA PRO A 78 0.72 -22.67 37.74
C PRO A 78 -0.04 -21.49 38.35
N LEU A 79 0.03 -20.32 37.70
CA LEU A 79 -0.58 -19.09 38.19
C LEU A 79 -2.06 -18.96 37.80
N LYS A 80 -2.91 -18.94 38.82
CA LYS A 80 -4.33 -18.54 38.80
C LYS A 80 -4.49 -17.15 38.17
N LYS A 81 -5.36 -17.02 37.17
CA LYS A 81 -5.71 -15.77 36.47
C LYS A 81 -6.35 -14.75 37.43
N LYS A 82 -5.51 -13.92 38.07
CA LYS A 82 -5.93 -12.72 38.80
C LYS A 82 -6.34 -11.66 37.77
N ARG A 83 -7.65 -11.42 37.60
CA ARG A 83 -8.18 -10.23 36.91
C ARG A 83 -7.58 -9.00 37.59
N ARG A 84 -6.59 -8.37 36.94
CA ARG A 84 -6.07 -7.08 37.36
C ARG A 84 -7.22 -6.08 37.26
N LYS A 85 -7.77 -5.69 38.43
CA LYS A 85 -8.62 -4.50 38.54
C LYS A 85 -7.75 -3.34 38.05
N SER A 86 -8.10 -2.76 36.91
CA SER A 86 -7.52 -1.53 36.40
C SER A 86 -7.88 -0.43 37.40
N TYR A 87 -7.02 -0.23 38.40
CA TYR A 87 -7.09 0.96 39.24
C TYR A 87 -6.92 2.15 38.30
N GLY A 88 -7.93 3.02 38.26
CA GLY A 88 -8.04 4.13 37.32
C GLY A 88 -6.72 4.88 37.19
N ARG A 89 -6.01 4.64 36.08
CA ARG A 89 -4.87 5.46 35.71
C ARG A 89 -5.38 6.89 35.61
N LYS A 90 -4.76 7.79 36.37
CA LYS A 90 -5.01 9.22 36.24
C LYS A 90 -4.54 9.61 34.84
N LEU A 91 -5.50 9.94 33.98
CA LEU A 91 -5.21 10.40 32.63
C LEU A 91 -4.27 11.60 32.69
N ALA A 92 -3.28 11.64 31.79
CA ALA A 92 -2.42 12.79 31.61
C ALA A 92 -3.26 14.03 31.22
N PRO A 93 -2.79 15.26 31.47
CA PRO A 93 -3.54 16.48 31.11
C PRO A 93 -3.99 16.48 29.65
N LEU A 94 -3.12 16.05 28.73
CA LEU A 94 -3.41 15.96 27.30
C LEU A 94 -4.51 14.92 26.99
N GLU A 95 -4.50 13.76 27.65
CA GLU A 95 -5.51 12.72 27.46
C GLU A 95 -6.91 13.15 27.94
N ARG A 96 -7.01 14.13 28.85
CA ARG A 96 -8.28 14.67 29.35
C ARG A 96 -8.94 15.66 28.39
N MET A 97 -8.22 16.13 27.38
CA MET A 97 -8.75 17.12 26.45
C MET A 97 -9.86 16.53 25.56
N PRO A 98 -10.80 17.37 25.07
CA PRO A 98 -11.76 16.97 24.06
C PRO A 98 -11.07 16.45 22.79
N ALA A 99 -11.75 15.58 22.05
CA ALA A 99 -11.17 14.96 20.86
C ALA A 99 -10.88 16.01 19.78
N GLU A 100 -11.73 17.02 19.65
CA GLU A 100 -11.65 18.09 18.68
C GLU A 100 -10.36 18.90 18.86
N VAL A 101 -10.04 19.27 20.11
CA VAL A 101 -8.83 20.04 20.42
C VAL A 101 -7.57 19.19 20.20
N LEU A 102 -7.62 17.89 20.54
CA LEU A 102 -6.50 17.00 20.28
C LEU A 102 -6.26 16.80 18.79
N GLN A 103 -7.33 16.71 18.00
CA GLN A 103 -7.27 16.59 16.56
C GLN A 103 -6.66 17.83 15.91
N GLU A 104 -7.02 19.04 16.37
CA GLU A 104 -6.38 20.28 15.93
C GLU A 104 -4.90 20.30 16.31
N ILE A 105 -4.55 20.03 17.56
CA ILE A 105 -3.14 19.96 18.01
C ILE A 105 -2.34 18.95 17.17
N PHE A 106 -2.93 17.78 16.88
CA PHE A 106 -2.29 16.77 16.05
C PHE A 106 -2.04 17.26 14.63
N LEU A 107 -3.03 17.90 14.00
CA LEU A 107 -2.92 18.40 12.63
C LEU A 107 -1.98 19.62 12.54
N GLU A 108 -1.90 20.46 13.57
CA GLU A 108 -0.97 21.60 13.61
C GLU A 108 0.46 21.15 13.89
N SER A 109 0.65 20.17 14.79
CA SER A 109 1.99 19.67 15.10
C SER A 109 2.55 18.69 14.06
N MET A 110 1.69 18.09 13.24
CA MET A 110 2.02 17.01 12.29
C MET A 110 2.82 15.85 12.92
N ASN A 111 2.76 15.70 14.24
CA ASN A 111 3.57 14.74 14.98
C ASN A 111 2.90 13.36 15.04
N MET A 112 3.43 12.41 14.28
CA MET A 112 2.88 11.06 14.20
C MET A 112 3.17 10.15 15.39
N ASP A 113 3.99 10.59 16.34
CA ASP A 113 4.22 9.85 17.59
C ASP A 113 3.12 10.14 18.63
N LEU A 114 2.35 11.21 18.43
CA LEU A 114 1.29 11.62 19.35
C LEU A 114 0.20 10.55 19.54
N PRO A 115 -0.34 9.90 18.48
CA PRO A 115 -1.29 8.80 18.65
C PRO A 115 -0.65 7.56 19.29
N VAL A 116 0.67 7.39 19.17
CA VAL A 116 1.38 6.21 19.70
C VAL A 116 1.71 6.38 21.19
N ALA A 117 1.83 7.61 21.68
CA ALA A 117 2.16 7.92 23.06
C ALA A 117 1.14 7.39 24.09
N SER A 118 -0.14 7.23 23.70
CA SER A 118 -1.18 6.68 24.57
C SER A 118 -2.35 6.07 23.80
N LEU A 119 -2.94 5.01 24.37
CA LEU A 119 -4.13 4.36 23.80
C LEU A 119 -5.34 5.30 23.74
N GLU A 120 -5.48 6.21 24.70
CA GLU A 120 -6.59 7.18 24.71
C GLU A 120 -6.42 8.23 23.60
N LEU A 121 -5.18 8.70 23.39
CA LEU A 121 -4.85 9.59 22.28
C LEU A 121 -5.07 8.87 20.95
N LEU A 122 -4.64 7.61 20.83
CA LEU A 122 -4.88 6.80 19.64
C LEU A 122 -6.37 6.72 19.31
N HIS A 123 -7.23 6.41 20.29
CA HIS A 123 -8.67 6.31 20.03
C HIS A 123 -9.30 7.62 19.57
N LYS A 124 -8.84 8.76 20.12
CA LYS A 124 -9.35 10.09 19.74
C LYS A 124 -8.83 10.58 18.38
N LEU A 125 -7.62 10.18 18.01
CA LEU A 125 -6.94 10.62 16.77
C LEU A 125 -7.11 9.64 15.60
N ASN A 126 -7.47 8.38 15.85
CA ASN A 126 -7.63 7.34 14.83
C ASN A 126 -8.99 7.42 14.12
N SER A 127 -9.34 8.60 13.60
CA SER A 127 -10.52 8.80 12.76
C SER A 127 -10.12 8.91 11.29
N ASP A 128 -10.99 8.45 10.39
CA ASP A 128 -10.76 8.51 8.94
C ASP A 128 -10.63 9.94 8.44
N HIS A 129 -11.40 10.87 9.01
CA HIS A 129 -11.32 12.28 8.69
C HIS A 129 -9.92 12.84 8.99
N ILE A 130 -9.35 12.49 10.15
CA ILE A 130 -8.05 12.99 10.58
C ILE A 130 -6.92 12.39 9.76
N LYS A 131 -6.95 11.09 9.46
CA LYS A 131 -5.99 10.47 8.53
C LYS A 131 -6.01 11.16 7.17
N MET A 132 -7.20 11.47 6.66
CA MET A 132 -7.37 12.15 5.39
C MET A 132 -6.83 13.58 5.45
N GLU A 133 -7.24 14.41 6.42
CA GLU A 133 -6.70 15.77 6.57
C GLU A 133 -5.19 15.80 6.79
N PHE A 134 -4.65 14.84 7.54
CA PHE A 134 -3.22 14.68 7.72
C PHE A 134 -2.51 14.39 6.38
N ALA A 135 -3.03 13.45 5.58
CA ALA A 135 -2.49 13.17 4.25
C ALA A 135 -2.58 14.39 3.31
N PHE A 136 -3.66 15.18 3.40
CA PHE A 136 -3.75 16.46 2.70
C PHE A 136 -2.65 17.44 3.11
N ARG A 137 -2.40 17.63 4.41
CA ARG A 137 -1.32 18.53 4.85
C ARG A 137 0.06 18.02 4.44
N ALA A 138 0.28 16.71 4.44
CA ALA A 138 1.57 16.09 4.13
C ALA A 138 1.93 16.06 2.62
N LEU A 139 0.92 15.87 1.76
CA LEU A 139 1.13 15.69 0.31
C LEU A 139 0.81 16.93 -0.51
N PHE A 140 0.09 17.89 0.07
CA PHE A 140 -0.39 19.05 -0.67
C PHE A 140 0.51 20.27 -0.46
N PRO A 141 1.19 20.78 -1.51
CA PRO A 141 2.23 21.80 -1.38
C PRO A 141 1.77 23.08 -0.67
N ASN A 142 0.60 23.61 -1.05
CA ASN A 142 0.12 24.92 -0.58
C ASN A 142 -0.38 24.95 0.88
N ARG A 143 -0.32 23.83 1.62
CA ARG A 143 -0.68 23.79 3.05
C ARG A 143 0.53 23.64 3.97
N ALA A 144 1.71 23.40 3.40
CA ALA A 144 2.95 23.18 4.13
C ALA A 144 3.92 24.37 4.01
N ASP A 145 3.44 25.57 3.64
CA ASP A 145 4.27 26.79 3.48
C ASP A 145 5.09 27.16 4.73
N TRP A 146 4.76 26.60 5.89
CA TRP A 146 5.45 26.78 7.16
C TRP A 146 6.48 25.69 7.49
N MET A 147 6.55 24.61 6.72
CA MET A 147 7.50 23.50 6.90
C MET A 147 8.67 23.63 5.93
N CYS A 148 9.87 23.26 6.36
CA CYS A 148 10.99 23.15 5.42
C CYS A 148 10.83 21.89 4.54
N GLU A 149 11.51 21.88 3.38
CA GLU A 149 11.45 20.76 2.43
C GLU A 149 11.87 19.42 3.06
N GLU A 150 12.83 19.43 3.98
CA GLU A 150 13.32 18.26 4.70
C GLU A 150 12.27 17.68 5.66
N GLU A 151 11.55 18.53 6.38
CA GLU A 151 10.46 18.12 7.28
C GLU A 151 9.29 17.51 6.49
N VAL A 152 8.96 18.09 5.33
CA VAL A 152 7.91 17.54 4.44
C VAL A 152 8.33 16.17 3.91
N LEU A 153 9.59 16.01 3.52
CA LEU A 153 10.13 14.73 3.05
C LEU A 153 10.02 13.65 4.14
N GLU A 154 10.47 13.96 5.35
CA GLU A 154 10.40 13.04 6.50
C GLU A 154 8.94 12.67 6.80
N LEU A 155 8.05 13.65 6.79
CA LEU A 155 6.62 13.44 6.99
C LEU A 155 6.01 12.51 5.93
N GLN A 156 6.39 12.66 4.66
CA GLN A 156 5.94 11.80 3.57
C GLN A 156 6.48 10.37 3.70
N ASN A 157 7.75 10.21 4.06
CA ASN A 157 8.36 8.91 4.31
C ASN A 157 7.66 8.19 5.46
N GLN A 158 7.42 8.90 6.57
CA GLN A 158 6.71 8.32 7.69
C GLN A 158 5.25 7.99 7.33
N LEU A 159 4.56 8.85 6.56
CA LEU A 159 3.18 8.60 6.10
C LEU A 159 3.12 7.33 5.25
N LEU A 160 4.05 7.19 4.31
CA LEU A 160 4.25 5.98 3.53
C LEU A 160 4.62 4.79 4.43
N ALA A 161 5.29 4.94 5.56
CA ALA A 161 5.54 3.81 6.46
C ALA A 161 4.26 3.33 7.19
N ARG A 162 3.18 4.12 7.26
CA ARG A 162 1.99 3.77 8.06
C ARG A 162 1.10 2.72 7.38
N ARG A 163 0.60 1.78 8.19
CA ARG A 163 -0.25 0.65 7.73
C ARG A 163 -1.59 1.08 7.13
N PHE A 164 -2.15 2.22 7.55
CA PHE A 164 -3.41 2.72 6.99
C PHE A 164 -3.25 3.34 5.61
N PHE A 165 -2.02 3.69 5.22
CA PHE A 165 -1.74 4.38 3.98
C PHE A 165 -1.47 3.35 2.87
N ASP A 166 -2.50 2.60 2.49
CA ASP A 166 -2.44 1.63 1.39
C ASP A 166 -2.95 2.25 0.07
N TRP A 167 -2.97 1.44 -0.99
CA TRP A 167 -3.48 1.88 -2.29
C TRP A 167 -4.92 2.37 -2.21
N HIS A 168 -5.73 1.67 -1.44
CA HIS A 168 -7.14 1.98 -1.28
C HIS A 168 -7.32 3.36 -0.63
N PHE A 169 -6.57 3.63 0.44
CA PHE A 169 -6.54 4.94 1.08
C PHE A 169 -6.00 6.02 0.12
N TYR A 170 -4.94 5.73 -0.62
CA TYR A 170 -4.37 6.67 -1.60
C TYR A 170 -5.38 7.06 -2.67
N LYS A 171 -6.20 6.11 -3.16
CA LYS A 171 -7.28 6.38 -4.13
C LYS A 171 -8.36 7.30 -3.55
N ARG A 172 -8.75 7.10 -2.29
CA ARG A 172 -9.66 8.02 -1.59
C ARG A 172 -9.04 9.42 -1.42
N TYR A 173 -7.75 9.49 -1.14
CA TYR A 173 -7.01 10.75 -1.05
C TYR A 173 -7.00 11.48 -2.40
N ALA A 174 -6.56 10.81 -3.47
CA ALA A 174 -6.50 11.36 -4.81
C ALA A 174 -7.87 11.88 -5.27
N ALA A 175 -8.93 11.11 -5.02
CA ALA A 175 -10.30 11.51 -5.35
C ALA A 175 -10.71 12.81 -4.64
N LYS A 176 -10.45 12.89 -3.33
CA LYS A 176 -10.76 14.10 -2.56
C LYS A 176 -9.90 15.28 -3.01
N ALA A 177 -8.64 15.04 -3.40
CA ALA A 177 -7.71 16.09 -3.81
C ALA A 177 -8.11 16.69 -5.16
N CYS A 178 -8.42 15.85 -6.15
CA CYS A 178 -8.95 16.30 -7.44
C CYS A 178 -10.25 17.10 -7.27
N LYS A 179 -11.15 16.65 -6.37
CA LYS A 179 -12.38 17.39 -6.05
C LYS A 179 -12.09 18.77 -5.43
N ALA A 180 -11.15 18.84 -4.49
CA ALA A 180 -10.80 20.08 -3.81
C ALA A 180 -10.16 21.11 -4.76
N LEU A 181 -9.42 20.64 -5.77
CA LEU A 181 -8.75 21.48 -6.77
C LEU A 181 -9.58 21.77 -8.02
N ALA A 182 -10.80 21.24 -8.11
CA ALA A 182 -11.56 21.19 -9.37
C ALA A 182 -10.73 20.62 -10.55
N ALA A 183 -9.75 19.76 -10.24
CA ALA A 183 -8.88 19.09 -11.22
C ALA A 183 -9.49 17.77 -11.72
N TRP A 184 -10.80 17.58 -11.51
CA TRP A 184 -11.55 16.44 -12.00
C TRP A 184 -11.63 16.33 -13.53
N PRO A 185 -11.63 17.44 -14.32
CA PRO A 185 -11.59 17.35 -15.78
C PRO A 185 -10.41 16.55 -16.33
N TRP A 186 -9.26 16.55 -15.65
CA TRP A 186 -8.10 15.72 -16.00
C TRP A 186 -8.35 14.21 -15.83
N LEU A 187 -9.23 13.82 -14.91
CA LEU A 187 -9.65 12.44 -14.72
C LEU A 187 -10.79 12.05 -15.68
N GLU A 188 -11.64 13.01 -16.07
CA GLU A 188 -12.75 12.85 -17.03
C GLU A 188 -12.30 12.81 -18.50
N GLU A 189 -11.23 13.51 -18.87
CA GLU A 189 -10.64 13.47 -20.23
C GLU A 189 -10.23 12.05 -20.67
N GLN A 190 -10.08 11.11 -19.72
CA GLN A 190 -9.77 9.72 -20.00
C GLN A 190 -10.99 8.86 -20.36
N ASP A 191 -12.23 9.35 -20.18
CA ASP A 191 -13.47 8.58 -20.45
C ASP A 191 -14.69 9.49 -20.76
N PRO A 192 -14.82 10.01 -22.00
CA PRO A 192 -15.83 11.00 -22.36
C PRO A 192 -17.28 10.47 -22.40
N ASP A 193 -17.48 9.15 -22.34
CA ASP A 193 -18.77 8.50 -22.65
C ASP A 193 -19.65 8.19 -21.42
N LEU A 194 -19.16 8.44 -20.19
CA LEU A 194 -19.92 8.15 -18.97
C LEU A 194 -20.42 9.41 -18.23
N PRO A 195 -21.72 9.53 -17.91
CA PRO A 195 -22.24 10.65 -17.14
C PRO A 195 -21.80 10.60 -15.67
N LEU A 196 -21.49 11.78 -15.12
CA LEU A 196 -20.93 12.05 -13.78
C LEU A 196 -21.65 11.32 -12.62
N ASP A 197 -22.97 11.16 -12.69
CA ASP A 197 -23.77 10.52 -11.64
C ASP A 197 -23.67 8.98 -11.62
N GLU A 198 -23.30 8.36 -12.76
CA GLU A 198 -23.07 6.92 -12.90
C GLU A 198 -21.64 6.56 -12.42
N ILE A 199 -20.68 7.43 -12.74
CA ILE A 199 -19.30 7.45 -12.23
C ILE A 199 -19.36 7.48 -10.71
N LEU A 200 -20.03 8.45 -10.09
CA LEU A 200 -20.12 8.56 -8.62
C LEU A 200 -20.83 7.37 -7.92
N ARG A 201 -21.59 6.54 -8.64
CA ARG A 201 -22.33 5.38 -8.09
C ARG A 201 -21.54 4.07 -8.08
N ARG A 202 -20.60 3.87 -9.02
CA ARG A 202 -19.61 2.77 -9.01
C ARG A 202 -18.30 3.37 -8.56
N ASP A 203 -17.79 3.11 -7.34
CA ASP A 203 -16.63 3.83 -6.75
C ASP A 203 -15.48 4.10 -7.78
N PRO A 204 -15.53 5.21 -8.53
CA PRO A 204 -14.95 5.31 -9.88
C PRO A 204 -13.52 5.80 -9.83
N ALA A 205 -13.15 6.42 -8.70
CA ALA A 205 -11.81 6.78 -8.37
C ALA A 205 -10.90 5.55 -8.30
N PHE A 206 -11.48 4.37 -8.04
CA PHE A 206 -10.72 3.13 -8.00
C PHE A 206 -10.27 2.72 -9.40
N ASP A 207 -11.19 2.61 -10.35
CA ASP A 207 -10.89 2.18 -11.72
C ASP A 207 -10.20 3.27 -12.54
N ALA A 208 -10.57 4.55 -12.36
CA ALA A 208 -9.93 5.66 -13.08
C ALA A 208 -8.47 5.84 -12.65
N LEU A 209 -8.16 5.78 -11.35
CA LEU A 209 -6.76 5.90 -10.90
C LEU A 209 -5.96 4.64 -11.24
N ASP A 210 -6.58 3.45 -11.24
CA ASP A 210 -5.93 2.23 -11.69
C ASP A 210 -5.59 2.31 -13.20
N ARG A 211 -6.53 2.76 -14.04
CA ARG A 211 -6.30 3.00 -15.47
C ARG A 211 -5.25 4.08 -15.71
N PHE A 212 -5.35 5.21 -15.01
CA PHE A 212 -4.37 6.28 -15.06
C PHE A 212 -2.99 5.76 -14.71
N ASN A 213 -2.87 5.03 -13.59
CA ASN A 213 -1.62 4.40 -13.18
C ASN A 213 -1.05 3.62 -14.37
N PHE A 214 -1.79 2.68 -14.97
CA PHE A 214 -1.33 1.92 -16.13
C PHE A 214 -0.92 2.77 -17.35
N ALA A 215 -1.60 3.89 -17.61
CA ALA A 215 -1.32 4.77 -18.74
C ALA A 215 -0.07 5.64 -18.54
N ILE A 216 0.29 5.99 -17.30
CA ILE A 216 1.48 6.80 -17.05
C ILE A 216 2.74 5.99 -17.29
N ALA A 217 3.65 6.58 -18.07
CA ALA A 217 5.01 6.10 -18.24
C ALA A 217 6.04 6.92 -17.45
N ILE A 218 5.78 8.22 -17.22
CA ILE A 218 6.76 9.13 -16.61
C ILE A 218 6.16 9.99 -15.49
N ARG A 219 6.98 10.36 -14.52
CA ARG A 219 6.63 11.22 -13.38
C ARG A 219 5.99 12.55 -13.79
N GLY A 220 6.37 13.12 -14.94
CA GLY A 220 5.92 14.43 -15.41
C GLY A 220 4.41 14.51 -15.72
N ASP A 221 3.77 13.38 -15.97
CA ASP A 221 2.33 13.31 -16.26
C ASP A 221 1.47 13.29 -14.99
N ILE A 222 2.11 13.15 -13.82
CA ILE A 222 1.43 13.07 -12.53
C ILE A 222 1.21 14.48 -11.97
N PRO A 223 -0.04 14.85 -11.64
CA PRO A 223 -0.34 16.15 -11.06
C PRO A 223 0.45 16.41 -9.76
N PRO A 224 0.91 17.66 -9.52
CA PRO A 224 1.77 17.97 -8.37
C PRO A 224 1.20 17.58 -6.99
N PHE A 225 -0.12 17.63 -6.82
CA PHE A 225 -0.80 17.26 -5.56
C PHE A 225 -0.88 15.74 -5.32
N LEU A 226 -0.50 14.93 -6.31
CA LEU A 226 -0.37 13.47 -6.20
C LEU A 226 1.09 13.03 -6.04
N LEU A 227 2.04 13.92 -6.29
CA LEU A 227 3.47 13.62 -6.27
C LEU A 227 4.01 13.51 -4.84
N PHE A 228 4.85 12.49 -4.62
CA PHE A 228 5.80 12.49 -3.52
C PHE A 228 7.08 13.25 -3.90
N ARG A 229 7.83 13.70 -2.90
CA ARG A 229 9.16 14.33 -3.08
C ARG A 229 10.15 13.34 -3.70
N GLU A 230 11.12 13.84 -4.47
CA GLU A 230 12.07 13.03 -5.26
C GLU A 230 12.97 12.11 -4.43
N GLN A 231 13.14 12.42 -3.14
CA GLN A 231 13.97 11.65 -2.21
C GLN A 231 13.12 10.74 -1.30
N ALA A 232 11.82 10.63 -1.54
CA ALA A 232 10.96 9.76 -0.75
C ALA A 232 11.29 8.30 -1.03
N PHE A 233 11.18 7.47 0.01
CA PHE A 233 11.58 6.07 -0.04
C PHE A 233 10.37 5.13 -0.04
N ILE A 234 10.52 4.00 -0.72
CA ILE A 234 9.54 2.92 -0.66
C ILE A 234 9.72 2.19 0.69
N PRO A 235 8.69 2.15 1.54
CA PRO A 235 8.76 1.51 2.85
C PRO A 235 8.88 -0.02 2.75
N GLU A 236 9.66 -0.65 3.65
CA GLU A 236 9.85 -2.11 3.71
C GLU A 236 8.54 -2.91 3.64
N ARG A 237 7.48 -2.40 4.28
CA ARG A 237 6.16 -3.06 4.28
C ARG A 237 5.58 -3.25 2.89
N LEU A 238 5.92 -2.40 1.93
CA LEU A 238 5.46 -2.49 0.54
C LEU A 238 6.36 -3.41 -0.28
N LEU A 239 7.59 -3.65 0.16
CA LEU A 239 8.54 -4.58 -0.48
C LEU A 239 8.33 -6.04 -0.06
N ARG A 240 7.56 -6.33 1.01
CA ARG A 240 7.32 -7.70 1.52
C ARG A 240 6.06 -8.37 0.99
N GLY A 241 5.97 -9.69 0.97
CA GLY A 241 4.68 -10.38 0.81
C GLY A 241 3.70 -10.11 1.98
N PRO A 242 2.42 -10.50 1.87
CA PRO A 242 1.75 -11.12 0.73
C PRO A 242 1.45 -10.11 -0.39
N TRP A 243 1.48 -10.61 -1.64
CA TRP A 243 1.21 -9.82 -2.83
C TRP A 243 -0.28 -9.78 -3.14
N THR A 244 -0.84 -8.57 -3.20
CA THR A 244 -2.22 -8.32 -3.62
C THR A 244 -2.20 -7.41 -4.85
N SER A 245 -3.27 -7.44 -5.65
CA SER A 245 -3.40 -6.55 -6.80
C SER A 245 -3.29 -5.08 -6.39
N GLU A 246 -3.92 -4.67 -5.28
CA GLU A 246 -3.80 -3.31 -4.75
C GLU A 246 -2.36 -2.94 -4.40
N LYS A 247 -1.62 -3.85 -3.77
CA LYS A 247 -0.23 -3.60 -3.41
C LYS A 247 0.65 -3.48 -4.64
N HIS A 248 0.45 -4.33 -5.64
CA HIS A 248 1.14 -4.28 -6.93
C HIS A 248 0.90 -2.93 -7.64
N MET A 249 -0.35 -2.48 -7.69
CA MET A 249 -0.70 -1.18 -8.27
C MET A 249 0.00 -0.03 -7.55
N PHE A 250 0.03 -0.08 -6.23
CA PHE A 250 0.70 0.96 -5.45
C PHE A 250 2.20 0.95 -5.69
N LEU A 251 2.82 -0.23 -5.71
CA LEU A 251 4.26 -0.40 -5.95
C LEU A 251 4.65 0.17 -7.32
N ARG A 252 3.87 -0.14 -8.36
CA ARG A 252 4.03 0.43 -9.69
C ARG A 252 3.92 1.96 -9.66
N PHE A 253 2.91 2.50 -8.97
CA PHE A 253 2.68 3.93 -8.89
C PHE A 253 3.82 4.69 -8.17
N LEU A 254 4.41 4.08 -7.13
CA LEU A 254 5.58 4.64 -6.43
C LEU A 254 6.83 4.56 -7.31
N PHE A 255 7.01 3.48 -8.08
CA PHE A 255 8.12 3.37 -9.02
C PHE A 255 8.07 4.46 -10.11
N VAL A 256 6.90 4.70 -10.72
CA VAL A 256 6.73 5.74 -11.76
C VAL A 256 7.05 7.13 -11.23
N GLN A 257 6.85 7.36 -9.94
CA GLN A 257 7.23 8.61 -9.28
C GLN A 257 8.72 8.69 -8.91
N ASN A 258 9.53 7.70 -9.29
CA ASN A 258 10.96 7.61 -8.97
C ASN A 258 11.27 7.54 -7.46
N LEU A 259 10.40 6.91 -6.66
CA LEU A 259 10.76 6.65 -5.27
C LEU A 259 11.87 5.58 -5.20
N GLY A 260 12.86 5.85 -4.38
CA GLY A 260 14.03 4.99 -4.20
C GLY A 260 13.88 4.02 -3.05
N ILE A 261 14.95 3.25 -2.84
CA ILE A 261 15.19 2.48 -1.63
C ILE A 261 16.17 3.24 -0.74
N ASP A 262 15.88 3.28 0.56
CA ASP A 262 16.80 3.79 1.56
C ASP A 262 17.92 2.76 1.82
N HIS A 263 19.17 3.18 1.60
CA HIS A 263 20.37 2.37 1.81
C HIS A 263 21.05 2.62 3.15
N GLU A 264 20.79 3.77 3.79
CA GLU A 264 21.57 4.24 4.92
C GLU A 264 20.90 3.89 6.25
N SER A 265 19.57 4.01 6.32
CA SER A 265 18.84 3.90 7.58
C SER A 265 17.95 2.65 7.71
N SER A 266 17.87 1.82 6.67
CA SER A 266 16.89 0.73 6.57
C SER A 266 17.47 -0.58 6.04
N THR A 267 16.79 -1.69 6.36
CA THR A 267 17.03 -3.02 5.80
C THR A 267 16.20 -3.28 4.53
N SER A 268 15.77 -2.20 3.86
CA SER A 268 14.98 -2.25 2.64
C SER A 268 15.69 -2.95 1.47
N PRO A 269 17.00 -2.73 1.23
CA PRO A 269 17.72 -3.46 0.18
C PRO A 269 17.73 -4.97 0.41
N GLU A 270 17.97 -5.42 1.64
CA GLU A 270 17.97 -6.84 2.00
C GLU A 270 16.57 -7.42 1.86
N THR A 271 15.55 -6.69 2.34
CA THR A 271 14.15 -7.07 2.22
C THR A 271 13.74 -7.26 0.76
N LEU A 272 14.15 -6.34 -0.12
CA LEU A 272 13.90 -6.43 -1.57
C LEU A 272 14.51 -7.70 -2.15
N ILE A 273 15.78 -7.98 -1.83
CA ILE A 273 16.51 -9.16 -2.33
C ILE A 273 15.86 -10.45 -1.80
N GLU A 274 15.51 -10.52 -0.52
CA GLU A 274 14.84 -11.67 0.07
C GLU A 274 13.51 -11.99 -0.62
N GLU A 275 12.74 -10.96 -0.94
CA GLU A 275 11.45 -11.09 -1.59
C GLU A 275 11.58 -11.44 -3.07
N LEU A 276 12.57 -10.90 -3.78
CA LEU A 276 12.95 -11.35 -5.11
C LEU A 276 13.39 -12.82 -5.11
N MET A 277 14.14 -13.26 -4.09
CA MET A 277 14.54 -14.67 -3.93
C MET A 277 13.34 -15.57 -3.65
N SER A 278 12.31 -15.06 -2.95
CA SER A 278 11.05 -15.76 -2.72
C SER A 278 10.25 -15.89 -4.02
N LEU A 279 10.13 -14.81 -4.78
CA LEU A 279 9.43 -14.75 -6.07
C LEU A 279 10.11 -15.57 -7.16
N ALA A 280 11.44 -15.62 -7.17
CA ALA A 280 12.22 -16.43 -8.10
C ALA A 280 11.87 -17.92 -8.03
N ARG A 281 11.31 -18.40 -6.90
CA ARG A 281 10.81 -19.78 -6.77
C ARG A 281 9.38 -19.96 -7.27
N ASN A 282 8.56 -18.91 -7.20
CA ASN A 282 7.12 -18.98 -7.41
C ASN A 282 6.70 -18.07 -8.57
N SER A 283 6.33 -18.65 -9.70
CA SER A 283 5.96 -17.92 -10.93
C SER A 283 4.60 -17.21 -10.89
N SER A 284 3.95 -17.10 -9.73
CA SER A 284 2.59 -16.56 -9.63
C SER A 284 2.52 -15.03 -9.68
N TYR A 285 3.63 -14.33 -9.46
CA TYR A 285 3.66 -12.86 -9.38
C TYR A 285 4.84 -12.27 -10.18
N ILE A 286 4.93 -12.65 -11.46
CA ILE A 286 6.02 -12.21 -12.35
C ILE A 286 6.04 -10.68 -12.48
N ASP A 287 4.88 -10.06 -12.70
CA ASP A 287 4.76 -8.61 -12.83
C ASP A 287 5.28 -7.85 -11.60
N VAL A 288 5.02 -8.37 -10.39
CA VAL A 288 5.55 -7.77 -9.16
C VAL A 288 7.07 -7.89 -9.14
N ALA A 289 7.59 -9.06 -9.51
CA ALA A 289 9.01 -9.33 -9.54
C ALA A 289 9.75 -8.42 -10.54
N GLN A 290 9.13 -8.13 -11.69
CA GLN A 290 9.62 -7.14 -12.66
C GLN A 290 9.74 -5.75 -12.03
N TRP A 291 8.69 -5.26 -11.34
CA TRP A 291 8.75 -3.96 -10.68
C TRP A 291 9.81 -3.90 -9.57
N LEU A 292 9.96 -4.96 -8.79
CA LEU A 292 11.02 -5.04 -7.78
C LEU A 292 12.42 -5.04 -8.40
N ILE A 293 12.62 -5.70 -9.55
CA ILE A 293 13.86 -5.63 -10.34
C ILE A 293 14.09 -4.18 -10.81
N CYS A 294 13.08 -3.53 -11.40
CA CYS A 294 13.18 -2.14 -11.84
C CYS A 294 13.56 -1.19 -10.69
N ILE A 295 12.91 -1.33 -9.53
CA ILE A 295 13.20 -0.54 -8.32
C ILE A 295 14.64 -0.79 -7.84
N ALA A 296 15.10 -2.04 -7.84
CA ALA A 296 16.46 -2.39 -7.44
C ALA A 296 17.48 -1.63 -8.29
N ILE A 297 17.30 -1.62 -9.61
CA ILE A 297 18.24 -0.98 -10.55
C ILE A 297 18.20 0.54 -10.40
N THR A 298 17.01 1.14 -10.41
CA THR A 298 16.84 2.60 -10.25
C THR A 298 17.45 3.06 -8.94
N SER A 299 17.31 2.24 -7.88
CA SER A 299 17.90 2.50 -6.57
C SER A 299 19.36 2.05 -6.45
N LYS A 300 19.98 1.53 -7.51
CA LYS A 300 21.38 1.04 -7.51
C LYS A 300 21.66 -0.09 -6.51
N VAL A 301 20.64 -0.86 -6.12
CA VAL A 301 20.79 -2.06 -5.29
C VAL A 301 21.43 -3.18 -6.13
N PRO A 302 22.57 -3.76 -5.68
CA PRO A 302 23.22 -4.83 -6.43
C PRO A 302 22.41 -6.12 -6.36
N LEU A 303 22.09 -6.68 -7.53
CA LEU A 303 21.41 -7.98 -7.62
C LEU A 303 22.43 -9.12 -7.49
N PRO A 304 22.32 -10.00 -6.48
CA PRO A 304 23.33 -11.03 -6.24
C PRO A 304 23.23 -12.17 -7.26
N GLN A 305 24.36 -12.78 -7.63
CA GLN A 305 24.41 -13.98 -8.49
C GLN A 305 23.51 -15.12 -7.98
N LYS A 306 23.35 -15.22 -6.66
CA LYS A 306 22.48 -16.22 -6.02
C LYS A 306 21.01 -16.08 -6.44
N LEU A 307 20.55 -14.89 -6.80
CA LEU A 307 19.20 -14.65 -7.32
C LEU A 307 19.00 -15.28 -8.70
N LEU A 308 19.95 -15.07 -9.61
CA LEU A 308 19.92 -15.69 -10.93
C LEU A 308 20.00 -17.22 -10.82
N ARG A 309 20.93 -17.74 -10.01
CA ARG A 309 21.02 -19.19 -9.73
C ARG A 309 19.71 -19.76 -9.24
N ARG A 310 19.06 -19.08 -8.30
CA ARG A 310 17.78 -19.53 -7.74
C ARG A 310 16.64 -19.48 -8.76
N ALA A 311 16.54 -18.41 -9.56
CA ALA A 311 15.53 -18.28 -10.59
C ALA A 311 15.62 -19.38 -11.66
N VAL A 312 16.84 -19.77 -12.02
CA VAL A 312 17.10 -20.83 -13.01
C VAL A 312 16.90 -22.21 -12.39
N ILE A 313 17.59 -22.50 -11.29
CA ILE A 313 17.69 -23.85 -10.71
C ILE A 313 16.42 -24.21 -9.92
N ASP A 314 16.01 -23.35 -8.97
CA ASP A 314 14.83 -23.59 -8.14
C ASP A 314 13.53 -23.17 -8.87
N GLY A 315 13.59 -22.11 -9.68
CA GLY A 315 12.44 -21.51 -10.39
C GLY A 315 12.12 -22.11 -11.75
N ALA A 316 12.78 -23.21 -12.14
CA ALA A 316 12.61 -23.89 -13.42
C ALA A 316 12.81 -22.99 -14.67
N CYS A 317 13.65 -21.96 -14.52
CA CYS A 317 14.03 -20.99 -15.55
C CYS A 317 12.80 -20.39 -16.26
N ASN A 318 12.02 -19.60 -15.52
CA ASN A 318 11.00 -18.76 -16.13
C ASN A 318 11.66 -17.75 -17.08
N GLN A 319 11.38 -17.86 -18.38
CA GLN A 319 12.09 -17.12 -19.42
C GLN A 319 11.87 -15.61 -19.33
N GLU A 320 10.67 -15.16 -18.95
CA GLU A 320 10.35 -13.75 -18.78
C GLU A 320 11.15 -13.19 -17.60
N PHE A 321 11.02 -13.80 -16.41
CA PHE A 321 11.71 -13.33 -15.21
C PHE A 321 13.24 -13.37 -15.34
N VAL A 322 13.80 -14.45 -15.89
CA VAL A 322 15.26 -14.58 -16.09
C VAL A 322 15.74 -13.64 -17.19
N GLY A 323 14.95 -13.46 -18.25
CA GLY A 323 15.23 -12.51 -19.34
C GLY A 323 15.29 -11.07 -18.82
N ASP A 324 14.31 -10.67 -18.00
CA ASP A 324 14.31 -9.39 -17.33
C ASP A 324 15.54 -9.26 -16.42
N LEU A 325 15.77 -10.23 -15.53
CA LEU A 325 16.91 -10.21 -14.62
C LEU A 325 18.24 -10.02 -15.38
N LEU A 326 18.45 -10.73 -16.50
CA LEU A 326 19.65 -10.62 -17.31
C LEU A 326 19.74 -9.27 -18.04
N THR A 327 18.66 -8.83 -18.68
CA THR A 327 18.58 -7.53 -19.38
C THR A 327 18.93 -6.39 -18.45
N TRP A 328 18.45 -6.47 -17.22
CA TRP A 328 18.62 -5.44 -16.22
C TRP A 328 19.93 -5.54 -15.43
N SER A 329 20.51 -6.74 -15.33
CA SER A 329 21.81 -6.99 -14.68
C SER A 329 23.03 -6.55 -15.49
N LEU A 330 22.84 -6.12 -16.74
CA LEU A 330 23.93 -5.66 -17.62
C LEU A 330 24.85 -4.64 -16.93
N ARG A 331 24.32 -3.90 -15.96
CA ARG A 331 25.04 -2.86 -15.24
C ARG A 331 25.96 -3.36 -14.14
N ARG A 332 25.72 -4.49 -13.44
CA ARG A 332 26.58 -4.94 -12.31
C ARG A 332 26.48 -6.43 -11.93
N GLY A 333 27.61 -7.01 -11.51
CA GLY A 333 27.67 -8.07 -10.47
C GLY A 333 27.28 -9.50 -10.85
N ILE A 334 26.77 -9.74 -12.05
CA ILE A 334 26.41 -11.09 -12.51
C ILE A 334 27.57 -11.73 -13.29
N GLU A 335 27.86 -12.98 -12.94
CA GLU A 335 28.80 -13.85 -13.63
C GLU A 335 28.04 -14.66 -14.69
N TYR A 336 28.22 -14.31 -15.96
CA TYR A 336 27.53 -14.97 -17.08
C TYR A 336 28.05 -16.39 -17.36
N PHE A 337 29.30 -16.68 -16.97
CA PHE A 337 29.95 -17.98 -17.12
C PHE A 337 29.93 -18.82 -15.84
N ASP A 338 28.89 -18.65 -15.03
CA ASP A 338 28.73 -19.40 -13.79
C ASP A 338 28.56 -20.91 -14.04
N PRO A 339 29.48 -21.78 -13.57
CA PRO A 339 29.44 -23.21 -13.87
C PRO A 339 28.13 -23.89 -13.47
N MET A 340 27.46 -23.41 -12.41
CA MET A 340 26.19 -23.98 -11.97
C MET A 340 25.07 -23.74 -12.99
N LEU A 341 24.98 -22.53 -13.56
CA LEU A 341 23.99 -22.19 -14.59
C LEU A 341 24.24 -22.96 -15.89
N TRP A 342 25.51 -23.08 -16.30
CA TRP A 342 25.87 -23.80 -17.53
C TRP A 342 25.63 -25.30 -17.42
N ASN A 343 26.02 -25.92 -16.30
CA ASN A 343 25.72 -27.33 -16.02
C ASN A 343 24.21 -27.60 -15.97
N TRP A 344 23.43 -26.66 -15.41
CA TRP A 344 21.98 -26.77 -15.44
C TRP A 344 21.47 -26.68 -16.88
N ALA A 345 21.94 -25.71 -17.66
CA ALA A 345 21.51 -25.49 -19.03
C ALA A 345 21.79 -26.71 -19.93
N GLU A 346 22.96 -27.33 -19.83
CA GLU A 346 23.30 -28.53 -20.63
C GLU A 346 22.33 -29.69 -20.41
N ARG A 347 21.73 -29.78 -19.22
CA ARG A 347 20.83 -30.87 -18.83
C ARG A 347 19.36 -30.60 -19.13
N ASN A 348 18.98 -29.37 -19.48
CA ASN A 348 17.58 -28.92 -19.55
C ASN A 348 17.09 -28.61 -20.98
N GLY A 349 17.71 -29.22 -22.01
CA GLY A 349 17.21 -29.24 -23.38
C GLY A 349 16.97 -27.84 -23.98
N GLU A 350 15.74 -27.56 -24.42
CA GLU A 350 15.37 -26.28 -25.04
C GLU A 350 15.52 -25.07 -24.10
N LYS A 351 15.05 -25.17 -22.86
CA LYS A 351 15.20 -24.10 -21.87
C LYS A 351 16.68 -23.83 -21.57
N GLY A 352 17.47 -24.90 -21.54
CA GLY A 352 18.90 -24.82 -21.39
C GLY A 352 19.59 -24.08 -22.52
N ARG A 353 19.30 -24.45 -23.78
CA ARG A 353 19.82 -23.75 -24.97
C ARG A 353 19.45 -22.27 -24.95
N TRP A 354 18.19 -21.95 -24.69
CA TRP A 354 17.72 -20.57 -24.55
C TRP A 354 18.53 -19.81 -23.49
N LEU A 355 18.76 -20.41 -22.31
CA LEU A 355 19.52 -19.76 -21.25
C LEU A 355 20.98 -19.50 -21.66
N MET A 356 21.64 -20.46 -22.32
CA MET A 356 23.01 -20.26 -22.81
C MET A 356 23.08 -19.11 -23.82
N ASP A 357 22.12 -19.05 -24.74
CA ASP A 357 22.06 -17.99 -25.75
C ASP A 357 21.86 -16.62 -25.08
N GLN A 358 20.99 -16.53 -24.08
CA GLN A 358 20.78 -15.29 -23.31
C GLN A 358 22.01 -14.88 -22.49
N LEU A 359 22.67 -15.83 -21.80
CA LEU A 359 23.88 -15.54 -21.03
C LEU A 359 25.01 -15.04 -21.94
N ARG A 360 25.20 -15.65 -23.12
CA ARG A 360 26.17 -15.20 -24.12
C ARG A 360 25.82 -13.82 -24.65
N ALA A 361 24.57 -13.60 -25.05
CA ALA A 361 24.11 -12.31 -25.55
C ALA A 361 24.30 -11.18 -24.53
N SER A 362 23.98 -11.43 -23.26
CA SER A 362 24.18 -10.46 -22.19
C SER A 362 25.66 -10.23 -21.85
N ALA A 363 26.52 -11.25 -21.98
CA ALA A 363 27.96 -11.11 -21.83
C ALA A 363 28.54 -10.18 -22.92
N SER A 364 28.21 -10.43 -24.19
CA SER A 364 28.65 -9.58 -25.31
C SER A 364 28.15 -8.14 -25.17
N LYS A 365 26.86 -7.94 -24.83
CA LYS A 365 26.32 -6.60 -24.56
C LYS A 365 27.06 -5.90 -23.43
N ARG A 366 27.42 -6.61 -22.35
CA ARG A 366 28.18 -5.98 -21.25
C ARG A 366 29.56 -5.51 -21.70
N GLU A 367 30.25 -6.28 -22.54
CA GLU A 367 31.55 -5.87 -23.10
C GLU A 367 31.43 -4.63 -23.96
N GLU A 368 30.40 -4.55 -24.82
CA GLU A 368 30.09 -3.35 -25.62
C GLU A 368 29.84 -2.13 -24.73
N TRP A 369 29.02 -2.28 -23.68
CA TRP A 369 28.74 -1.19 -22.74
C TRP A 369 29.98 -0.74 -21.96
N ALA A 370 30.82 -1.69 -21.53
CA ALA A 370 32.07 -1.37 -20.83
C ALA A 370 33.04 -0.59 -21.73
N ALA A 371 33.13 -0.93 -23.02
CA ALA A 371 33.95 -0.20 -23.98
C ALA A 371 33.46 1.25 -24.17
N VAL A 372 32.14 1.47 -24.16
CA VAL A 372 31.55 2.82 -24.25
C VAL A 372 31.82 3.64 -22.99
N GLU A 373 31.67 3.06 -21.79
CA GLU A 373 31.96 3.77 -20.54
C GLU A 373 33.44 4.17 -20.40
N THR A 374 34.38 3.37 -20.91
CA THR A 374 35.81 3.71 -20.89
C THR A 374 36.22 4.83 -21.86
N HIS A 375 35.35 5.20 -22.80
CA HIS A 375 35.59 6.25 -23.79
C HIS A 375 34.73 7.51 -23.57
N ALA A 376 33.94 7.58 -22.51
CA ALA A 376 33.25 8.80 -22.10
C ALA A 376 34.22 9.75 -21.37
N PRO A 377 34.39 11.01 -21.82
CA PRO A 377 35.35 11.96 -21.26
C PRO A 377 35.01 12.47 -19.85
#